data_AF-A0ABD2LI15-F1
#
_entry.id   AF-A0ABD2LI15-F1
#
_cell.length_a   1.000
_cell.length_b   1.000
_cell.length_c   1.000
_cell.angle_alpha   90.00
_cell.angle_beta   90.00
_cell.angle_gamma   90.00
#
_symmetry.space_group_name_H-M   'P 1'
#
loop_
_entity.id
_entity.type
_entity.pdbx_description
1 polymer ?
#
loop_
_entity_poly.entity_id
_entity_poly.type
_entity_poly.pdbx_seq_one_letter_code
_entity_poly.pdbx_strand_id
1 'polypeptide(L)'
;MAICNFLRFSNAFPDLSSTKNWHEFSRDCAVFAVCPDNQLHFEQPIPFHSTAFQFGWLCGADAYKRALYSQAQFGGVLLGTFTSGALSDAFGRRPIAICALTFGISSVLASAFATTWQFLLATRFMVGLSIGGTLVVVCTFVMELILPAQRMCSQLVVILCFVLLSWLVLVDHNGIGILLINVIGTVFIEFTWDACYLCSVESVPTPLRASSVGSCSLVARIGALFAPMLVFLNSFWAVSVYLAVVLLGTLNLTVSCLWLVETKGISLDSVRLAQMSAEDEADAGGMEGMKRNDERTPTGNDIEGADQALVKP
;
A
#
# COMPACT_ATOMS: atom_id res chain seq x y z
N MET A 1 33.34 -15.43 9.65
CA MET A 1 32.00 -15.44 10.28
C MET A 1 31.37 -14.04 10.37
N ALA A 2 31.60 -13.15 9.41
CA ALA A 2 30.84 -11.91 9.28
C ALA A 2 31.01 -11.41 7.83
N ILE A 3 29.95 -10.82 7.28
CA ILE A 3 29.82 -10.31 5.91
C ILE A 3 29.48 -11.40 4.87
N CYS A 4 28.24 -11.91 4.96
CA CYS A 4 27.58 -12.61 3.85
C CYS A 4 26.06 -12.36 3.90
N ASN A 5 25.64 -11.09 4.07
CA ASN A 5 24.25 -10.74 4.38
C ASN A 5 23.56 -9.81 3.37
N PHE A 6 24.06 -9.67 2.13
CA PHE A 6 23.43 -8.77 1.16
C PHE A 6 22.89 -9.42 -0.13
N LEU A 7 22.77 -10.76 -0.16
CA LEU A 7 22.18 -11.47 -1.30
C LEU A 7 21.06 -12.45 -0.90
N ARG A 8 20.35 -12.15 0.19
CA ARG A 8 19.23 -12.98 0.70
C ARG A 8 17.86 -12.59 0.12
N PHE A 9 17.83 -11.81 -0.96
CA PHE A 9 16.58 -11.41 -1.65
C PHE A 9 16.22 -12.30 -2.85
N SER A 10 17.10 -13.23 -3.21
CA SER A 10 16.83 -14.31 -4.13
C SER A 10 17.43 -15.54 -3.47
N ASN A 11 16.67 -16.62 -3.28
CA ASN A 11 17.13 -17.87 -2.67
C ASN A 11 18.23 -18.53 -3.53
N ALA A 12 19.39 -17.91 -3.59
CA ALA A 12 20.53 -18.25 -4.43
C ALA A 12 21.76 -18.32 -3.53
N PHE A 13 21.96 -19.47 -2.91
CA PHE A 13 23.28 -19.84 -2.40
C PHE A 13 23.81 -20.93 -3.33
N PRO A 14 24.88 -20.67 -4.10
CA PRO A 14 25.71 -21.75 -4.62
C PRO A 14 26.49 -22.35 -3.45
N ASP A 15 26.38 -23.67 -3.24
CA ASP A 15 27.22 -24.39 -2.29
C ASP A 15 28.68 -24.32 -2.76
N LEU A 16 29.48 -23.49 -2.09
CA LEU A 16 30.87 -23.18 -2.44
C LEU A 16 31.86 -23.98 -1.59
N SER A 17 31.59 -25.27 -1.40
CA SER A 17 32.45 -26.16 -0.59
C SER A 17 33.85 -26.45 -1.20
N SER A 18 34.16 -25.96 -2.42
CA SER A 18 35.37 -26.37 -3.16
C SER A 18 36.35 -25.25 -3.61
N THR A 19 36.22 -23.98 -3.23
CA THR A 19 37.19 -22.96 -3.70
C THR A 19 37.79 -22.10 -2.58
N LYS A 20 38.98 -22.51 -2.12
CA LYS A 20 39.89 -21.70 -1.30
C LYS A 20 40.51 -20.62 -2.20
N ASN A 21 39.98 -19.40 -2.18
CA ASN A 21 40.65 -18.10 -2.41
C ASN A 21 39.68 -17.11 -3.08
N TRP A 22 39.06 -16.22 -2.30
CA TRP A 22 38.36 -15.04 -2.83
C TRP A 22 38.76 -13.80 -2.03
N HIS A 23 39.75 -13.07 -2.52
CA HIS A 23 39.99 -11.66 -2.21
C HIS A 23 39.64 -10.85 -3.47
N GLU A 24 38.34 -10.62 -3.70
CA GLU A 24 37.72 -9.57 -4.53
C GLU A 24 36.41 -10.08 -5.15
N PHE A 25 35.29 -9.48 -4.76
CA PHE A 25 34.01 -9.64 -5.45
C PHE A 25 34.10 -8.90 -6.80
N SER A 26 34.48 -9.60 -7.88
CA SER A 26 34.47 -9.02 -9.23
C SER A 26 33.04 -8.90 -9.78
N ARG A 27 32.79 -7.84 -10.56
CA ARG A 27 31.53 -7.55 -11.28
C ARG A 27 31.09 -8.67 -12.24
N ASP A 28 31.99 -9.59 -12.56
CA ASP A 28 31.81 -10.60 -13.60
C ASP A 28 31.25 -11.93 -13.10
N CYS A 29 30.80 -12.01 -11.84
CA CYS A 29 30.21 -13.23 -11.28
C CYS A 29 31.02 -14.49 -11.58
N ALA A 30 32.30 -14.50 -11.21
CA ALA A 30 33.19 -15.63 -11.45
C ALA A 30 32.63 -16.97 -10.91
N VAL A 31 31.71 -16.93 -9.94
CA VAL A 31 30.95 -18.10 -9.44
C VAL A 31 30.06 -18.76 -10.50
N PHE A 32 29.41 -17.98 -11.39
CA PHE A 32 28.60 -18.51 -12.50
C PHE A 32 29.44 -19.02 -13.67
N ALA A 33 30.68 -18.53 -13.82
CA ALA A 33 31.62 -19.01 -14.83
C ALA A 33 32.33 -20.31 -14.41
N VAL A 34 32.52 -20.52 -13.10
CA VAL A 34 33.19 -21.70 -12.53
C VAL A 34 32.24 -22.90 -12.39
N CYS A 35 30.94 -22.67 -12.17
CA CYS A 35 29.92 -23.72 -12.10
C CYS A 35 28.89 -23.57 -13.23
N PRO A 36 28.97 -24.34 -14.34
CA PRO A 36 27.92 -24.38 -15.34
C PRO A 36 26.60 -24.90 -14.73
N ASP A 37 25.45 -24.54 -15.32
CA ASP A 37 24.08 -24.77 -14.79
C ASP A 37 23.82 -26.18 -14.21
N ASN A 38 24.52 -27.20 -14.71
CA ASN A 38 24.40 -28.59 -14.27
C ASN A 38 24.96 -28.89 -12.86
N GLN A 39 25.71 -27.96 -12.23
CA GLN A 39 26.31 -28.16 -10.90
C GLN A 39 25.76 -27.21 -9.82
N LEU A 40 24.81 -26.33 -10.16
CA LEU A 40 24.14 -25.47 -9.19
C LEU A 40 22.99 -26.23 -8.52
N HIS A 41 23.27 -26.86 -7.39
CA HIS A 41 22.23 -27.41 -6.53
C HIS A 41 21.72 -26.33 -5.59
N PHE A 42 20.49 -25.88 -5.79
CA PHE A 42 19.80 -24.99 -4.86
C PHE A 42 19.37 -25.79 -3.63
N GLU A 43 19.67 -25.29 -2.43
CA GLU A 43 19.36 -25.91 -1.13
C GLU A 43 17.85 -26.23 -0.95
N GLN A 44 16.98 -25.63 -1.78
CA GLN A 44 15.56 -25.99 -1.88
C GLN A 44 15.13 -25.99 -3.37
N PRO A 45 14.29 -26.94 -3.82
CA PRO A 45 13.71 -26.88 -5.15
C PRO A 45 12.85 -25.62 -5.25
N ILE A 46 13.36 -24.61 -5.95
CA ILE A 46 12.65 -23.35 -6.12
C ILE A 46 11.43 -23.67 -7.00
N PRO A 47 10.19 -23.49 -6.51
CA PRO A 47 9.00 -23.87 -7.27
C PRO A 47 8.83 -23.03 -8.56
N PHE A 48 9.50 -21.88 -8.66
CA PHE A 48 9.42 -20.97 -9.80
C PHE A 48 10.78 -20.33 -10.12
N HIS A 49 11.17 -20.38 -11.39
CA HIS A 49 12.32 -19.62 -11.87
C HIS A 49 11.90 -18.18 -12.16
N SER A 50 12.68 -17.22 -11.67
CA SER A 50 12.48 -15.81 -11.98
C SER A 50 12.92 -15.49 -13.41
N THR A 51 12.24 -14.56 -14.07
CA THR A 51 12.59 -14.10 -15.43
C THR A 51 14.03 -13.60 -15.53
N ALA A 52 14.50 -12.99 -14.45
CA ALA A 52 15.84 -12.49 -14.30
C ALA A 52 16.91 -13.59 -14.32
N PHE A 53 16.56 -14.82 -13.93
CA PHE A 53 17.39 -16.03 -14.03
C PHE A 53 17.27 -16.64 -15.44
N GLN A 54 16.04 -16.80 -15.95
CA GLN A 54 15.76 -17.39 -17.27
C GLN A 54 16.47 -16.66 -18.43
N PHE A 55 16.56 -15.33 -18.36
CA PHE A 55 17.26 -14.52 -19.36
C PHE A 55 18.69 -14.13 -18.98
N GLY A 56 19.25 -14.69 -17.89
CA GLY A 56 20.66 -14.51 -17.51
C GLY A 56 21.04 -13.09 -17.05
N TRP A 57 20.11 -12.28 -16.54
CA TRP A 57 20.38 -10.87 -16.19
C TRP A 57 21.13 -10.67 -14.86
N LEU A 58 21.75 -11.72 -14.29
CA LEU A 58 22.38 -11.64 -12.96
C LEU A 58 23.67 -10.83 -12.96
N CYS A 59 24.44 -10.89 -14.05
CA CYS A 59 25.87 -10.63 -14.04
C CYS A 59 26.36 -9.94 -15.31
N GLY A 60 27.48 -9.22 -15.23
CA GLY A 60 28.14 -8.59 -16.38
C GLY A 60 27.41 -7.36 -16.96
N ALA A 61 27.73 -7.05 -18.22
CA ALA A 61 27.21 -5.89 -18.94
C ALA A 61 25.69 -5.95 -19.19
N ASP A 62 25.04 -7.09 -18.96
CA ASP A 62 23.60 -7.28 -19.16
C ASP A 62 22.76 -7.11 -17.89
N ALA A 63 23.40 -6.92 -16.73
CA ALA A 63 22.71 -6.76 -15.44
C ALA A 63 21.79 -5.52 -15.40
N TYR A 64 22.11 -4.47 -16.16
CA TYR A 64 21.27 -3.26 -16.24
C TYR A 64 19.87 -3.54 -16.82
N LYS A 65 19.69 -4.64 -17.57
CA LYS A 65 18.39 -5.01 -18.17
C LYS A 65 17.30 -5.21 -17.12
N ARG A 66 17.65 -5.61 -15.89
CA ARG A 66 16.71 -5.68 -14.74
C ARG A 66 16.20 -4.32 -14.30
N ALA A 67 17.10 -3.35 -14.21
CA ALA A 67 16.76 -1.99 -13.85
C ALA A 67 15.92 -1.36 -14.97
N LEU A 68 16.32 -1.55 -16.23
CA LEU A 68 15.58 -1.09 -17.40
C LEU A 68 14.15 -1.65 -17.43
N TYR A 69 13.99 -2.92 -17.10
CA TYR A 69 12.69 -3.58 -17.00
C TYR A 69 11.74 -2.90 -16.00
N SER A 70 12.25 -2.60 -14.80
CA SER A 70 11.47 -1.90 -13.77
C SER A 70 11.19 -0.44 -14.17
N GLN A 71 12.15 0.24 -14.78
CA GLN A 71 12.01 1.61 -15.27
C GLN A 71 10.95 1.72 -16.38
N ALA A 72 10.88 0.75 -17.29
CA ALA A 72 9.85 0.72 -18.33
C ALA A 72 8.44 0.62 -17.72
N GLN A 73 8.26 -0.17 -16.66
CA GLN A 73 7.00 -0.24 -15.95
C GLN A 73 6.63 1.09 -15.28
N PHE A 74 7.57 1.73 -14.57
CA PHE A 74 7.33 3.03 -13.94
C PHE A 74 7.07 4.14 -14.97
N GLY A 75 7.77 4.12 -16.11
CA GLY A 75 7.51 5.02 -17.23
C GLY A 75 6.10 4.84 -17.80
N GLY A 76 5.65 3.59 -17.92
CA GLY A 76 4.27 3.28 -18.29
C GLY A 76 3.25 3.81 -17.28
N VAL A 77 3.48 3.62 -15.98
CA VAL A 77 2.61 4.14 -14.92
C VAL A 77 2.51 5.66 -14.98
N LEU A 78 3.63 6.37 -15.16
CA LEU A 78 3.66 7.84 -15.26
C LEU A 78 2.81 8.36 -16.42
N LEU A 79 2.95 7.76 -17.61
CA LEU A 79 2.16 8.13 -18.77
C LEU A 79 0.68 7.73 -18.59
N GLY A 80 0.45 6.60 -17.94
CA GLY A 80 -0.87 6.05 -17.65
C GLY A 80 -1.67 6.94 -16.73
N THR A 81 -1.09 7.41 -15.62
CA THR A 81 -1.78 8.29 -14.67
C THR A 81 -2.15 9.63 -15.30
N PHE A 82 -1.25 10.24 -16.08
CA PHE A 82 -1.51 11.52 -16.74
C PHE A 82 -2.64 11.41 -17.78
N THR A 83 -2.59 10.39 -18.63
CA THR A 83 -3.57 10.20 -19.71
C THR A 83 -4.92 9.75 -19.18
N SER A 84 -4.95 8.72 -18.32
CA SER A 84 -6.19 8.18 -17.75
C SER A 84 -6.93 9.18 -16.86
N GLY A 85 -6.21 10.02 -16.10
CA GLY A 85 -6.82 11.05 -15.27
C GLY A 85 -7.59 12.05 -16.13
N ALA A 86 -6.94 12.63 -17.14
CA ALA A 86 -7.58 13.56 -18.06
C ALA A 86 -8.74 12.92 -18.84
N LEU A 87 -8.57 11.69 -19.31
CA LEU A 87 -9.65 10.96 -20.00
C LEU A 87 -10.84 10.71 -19.06
N SER A 88 -10.57 10.33 -17.80
CA SER A 88 -11.60 9.99 -16.80
C SER A 88 -12.52 11.17 -16.52
N ASP A 89 -11.95 12.36 -16.48
CA ASP A 89 -12.71 13.59 -16.25
C ASP A 89 -13.53 13.99 -17.50
N ALA A 90 -13.09 13.62 -18.71
CA ALA A 90 -13.77 13.95 -19.96
C ALA A 90 -14.91 12.98 -20.35
N PHE A 91 -14.67 11.66 -20.25
CA PHE A 91 -15.62 10.62 -20.70
C PHE A 91 -16.36 9.91 -19.55
N GLY A 92 -16.04 10.26 -18.31
CA GLY A 92 -16.58 9.65 -17.10
C GLY A 92 -15.78 8.44 -16.60
N ARG A 93 -15.85 8.21 -15.28
CA ARG A 93 -15.02 7.23 -14.55
C ARG A 93 -15.31 5.77 -14.92
N ARG A 94 -16.58 5.37 -15.01
CA ARG A 94 -17.00 3.97 -15.23
C ARG A 94 -16.48 3.33 -16.54
N PRO A 95 -16.66 3.94 -17.73
CA PRO A 95 -16.17 3.32 -18.97
C PRO A 95 -14.65 3.22 -18.99
N ILE A 96 -13.95 4.24 -18.47
CA ILE A 96 -12.49 4.27 -18.46
C ILE A 96 -11.91 3.27 -17.47
N ALA A 97 -12.54 3.07 -16.32
CA ALA A 97 -12.20 2.00 -15.38
C ALA A 97 -12.25 0.62 -16.07
N ILE A 98 -13.33 0.33 -16.80
CA ILE A 98 -13.49 -0.96 -17.51
C ILE A 98 -12.45 -1.11 -18.62
N CYS A 99 -12.20 -0.05 -19.40
CA CYS A 99 -11.15 -0.05 -20.43
C CYS A 99 -9.75 -0.28 -19.83
N ALA A 100 -9.41 0.38 -18.72
CA ALA A 100 -8.12 0.23 -18.07
C ALA A 100 -7.90 -1.19 -17.54
N LEU A 101 -8.93 -1.79 -16.92
CA LEU A 101 -8.88 -3.17 -16.41
C LEU A 101 -8.77 -4.20 -17.53
N THR A 102 -9.58 -4.08 -18.58
CA THR A 102 -9.52 -5.00 -19.73
C THR A 102 -8.19 -4.90 -20.48
N PHE A 103 -7.64 -3.69 -20.62
CA PHE A 103 -6.31 -3.47 -21.17
C PHE A 103 -5.20 -4.06 -20.27
N GLY A 104 -5.36 -4.00 -18.94
CA GLY A 104 -4.45 -4.64 -17.99
C GLY A 104 -4.44 -6.15 -18.09
N ILE A 105 -5.61 -6.78 -18.06
CA ILE A 105 -5.75 -8.24 -18.15
C ILE A 105 -5.15 -8.77 -19.47
N SER A 106 -5.46 -8.10 -20.58
CA SER A 106 -4.93 -8.47 -21.90
C SER A 106 -3.41 -8.31 -22.00
N SER A 107 -2.84 -7.24 -21.44
CA SER A 107 -1.38 -7.03 -21.45
C SER A 107 -0.62 -8.03 -20.56
N VAL A 108 -1.19 -8.41 -19.42
CA VAL A 108 -0.64 -9.50 -18.58
C VAL A 108 -0.70 -10.83 -19.32
N LEU A 109 -1.81 -11.14 -19.98
CA LEU A 109 -1.96 -12.37 -20.76
C LEU A 109 -0.98 -12.40 -21.93
N ALA A 110 -0.80 -11.29 -22.65
CA ALA A 110 0.17 -11.17 -23.74
C ALA A 110 1.60 -11.49 -23.25
N SER A 111 1.91 -11.14 -22.00
CA SER A 111 3.22 -11.40 -21.41
C SER A 111 3.53 -12.88 -21.20
N ALA A 112 2.51 -13.75 -21.10
CA ALA A 112 2.72 -15.19 -20.98
C ALA A 112 3.36 -15.80 -22.25
N PHE A 113 3.19 -15.15 -23.40
CA PHE A 113 3.76 -15.55 -24.69
C PHE A 113 5.16 -14.97 -24.94
N ALA A 114 5.75 -14.29 -23.96
CA ALA A 114 7.01 -13.58 -24.13
C ALA A 114 8.21 -14.53 -24.20
N THR A 115 8.68 -14.80 -25.42
CA THR A 115 9.91 -15.58 -25.67
C THR A 115 11.16 -14.71 -25.78
N THR A 116 11.00 -13.41 -26.07
CA THR A 116 12.11 -12.46 -26.20
C THR A 116 12.06 -11.38 -25.12
N TRP A 117 13.24 -10.89 -24.71
CA TRP A 117 13.34 -9.85 -23.68
C TRP A 117 12.71 -8.51 -24.11
N GLN A 118 12.75 -8.18 -25.40
CA GLN A 118 12.18 -6.95 -25.96
C GLN A 118 10.65 -6.97 -25.87
N PHE A 119 10.04 -8.10 -26.20
CA PHE A 119 8.60 -8.27 -26.10
C PHE A 119 8.13 -8.26 -24.64
N LEU A 120 8.91 -8.86 -23.74
CA LEU A 120 8.67 -8.80 -22.30
C LEU A 120 8.77 -7.34 -21.78
N LEU A 121 9.70 -6.53 -22.30
CA LEU A 121 9.83 -5.12 -21.94
C LEU A 121 8.62 -4.29 -22.43
N ALA A 122 8.19 -4.50 -23.67
CA ALA A 122 7.04 -3.80 -24.25
C ALA A 122 5.74 -4.13 -23.51
N THR A 123 5.49 -5.40 -23.23
CA THR A 123 4.32 -5.83 -22.47
C THR A 123 4.31 -5.28 -21.04
N ARG A 124 5.48 -5.13 -20.38
CA ARG A 124 5.56 -4.44 -19.09
C ARG A 124 5.25 -2.97 -19.16
N PHE A 125 5.70 -2.27 -20.19
CA PHE A 125 5.34 -0.87 -20.39
C PHE A 125 3.82 -0.71 -20.51
N MET A 126 3.17 -1.59 -21.28
CA MET A 126 1.70 -1.62 -21.42
C MET A 126 0.99 -1.94 -20.09
N VAL A 127 1.50 -2.92 -19.33
CA VAL A 127 0.99 -3.22 -17.98
C VAL A 127 1.14 -2.00 -17.08
N GLY A 128 2.27 -1.29 -17.15
CA GLY A 128 2.49 -0.03 -16.43
C GLY A 128 1.43 1.02 -16.77
N LEU A 129 1.12 1.20 -18.06
CA LEU A 129 0.08 2.13 -18.53
C LEU A 129 -1.29 1.78 -17.92
N SER A 130 -1.65 0.50 -17.90
CA SER A 130 -2.90 0.02 -17.28
C SER A 130 -2.91 0.23 -15.76
N ILE A 131 -1.80 -0.05 -15.06
CA ILE A 131 -1.69 0.16 -13.62
C ILE A 131 -1.90 1.63 -13.28
N GLY A 132 -1.25 2.55 -14.02
CA GLY A 132 -1.47 3.99 -13.83
C GLY A 132 -2.93 4.40 -14.01
N GLY A 133 -3.63 3.84 -15.00
CA GLY A 133 -5.06 4.07 -15.19
C GLY A 133 -5.96 3.49 -14.11
N THR A 134 -5.62 2.31 -13.64
CA THR A 134 -6.34 1.63 -12.56
C THR A 134 -6.20 2.42 -11.26
N LEU A 135 -4.99 2.85 -10.90
CA LEU A 135 -4.70 3.61 -9.68
C LEU A 135 -5.49 4.91 -9.57
N VAL A 136 -5.71 5.63 -10.69
CA VAL A 136 -6.44 6.91 -10.66
C VAL A 136 -7.95 6.67 -10.74
N VAL A 137 -8.39 5.84 -11.67
CA VAL A 137 -9.82 5.75 -12.05
C VAL A 137 -10.55 4.65 -11.28
N VAL A 138 -9.94 3.48 -11.12
CA VAL A 138 -10.59 2.36 -10.44
C VAL A 138 -10.64 2.61 -8.93
N CYS A 139 -9.55 3.09 -8.33
CA CYS A 139 -9.53 3.41 -6.91
C CYS A 139 -10.62 4.43 -6.57
N THR A 140 -10.74 5.53 -7.35
CA THR A 140 -11.80 6.52 -7.12
C THR A 140 -13.20 5.98 -7.35
N PHE A 141 -13.42 5.22 -8.43
CA PHE A 141 -14.71 4.62 -8.73
C PHE A 141 -15.19 3.62 -7.66
N VAL A 142 -14.28 2.76 -7.19
CA VAL A 142 -14.57 1.78 -6.15
C VAL A 142 -14.89 2.47 -4.82
N MET A 143 -14.22 3.57 -4.51
CA MET A 143 -14.52 4.35 -3.32
C MET A 143 -15.89 5.02 -3.31
N GLU A 144 -16.34 5.51 -4.47
CA GLU A 144 -17.69 6.07 -4.61
C GLU A 144 -18.78 5.02 -4.39
N LEU A 145 -18.47 3.74 -4.66
CA LEU A 145 -19.43 2.64 -4.56
C LEU A 145 -19.43 1.95 -3.19
N ILE A 146 -18.28 1.90 -2.50
CA ILE A 146 -18.12 1.13 -1.26
C ILE A 146 -18.60 1.93 -0.04
N LEU A 147 -19.62 1.38 0.63
CA LEU A 147 -20.10 1.87 1.92
C LEU A 147 -19.10 1.55 3.05
N PRO A 148 -19.04 2.36 4.13
CA PRO A 148 -18.10 2.17 5.25
C PRO A 148 -18.10 0.76 5.85
N ALA A 149 -19.28 0.17 6.03
CA ALA A 149 -19.42 -1.20 6.56
C ALA A 149 -18.75 -2.28 5.69
N GLN A 150 -18.70 -2.08 4.37
CA GLN A 150 -18.05 -3.03 3.45
C GLN A 150 -16.52 -2.93 3.48
N ARG A 151 -15.96 -1.80 3.95
CA ARG A 151 -14.51 -1.59 4.11
C ARG A 151 -13.93 -2.48 5.22
N MET A 152 -14.69 -2.72 6.29
CA MET A 152 -14.28 -3.65 7.35
C MET A 152 -14.30 -5.10 6.88
N CYS A 153 -15.25 -5.47 6.01
CA CYS A 153 -15.31 -6.80 5.42
C CYS A 153 -14.10 -7.10 4.54
N SER A 154 -13.60 -6.15 3.74
CA SER A 154 -12.40 -6.38 2.92
C SER A 154 -11.16 -6.62 3.79
N GLN A 155 -11.02 -5.94 4.92
CA GLN A 155 -9.94 -6.18 5.88
C GLN A 155 -9.99 -7.57 6.51
N LEU A 156 -11.20 -8.04 6.87
CA LEU A 156 -11.38 -9.39 7.38
C LEU A 156 -10.97 -10.46 6.36
N VAL A 157 -11.28 -10.24 5.07
CA VAL A 157 -10.86 -11.15 3.98
C VAL A 157 -9.33 -11.20 3.87
N VAL A 158 -8.63 -10.06 3.97
CA VAL A 158 -7.15 -10.05 3.99
C VAL A 158 -6.62 -10.91 5.15
N ILE A 159 -7.11 -10.69 6.37
CA ILE A 159 -6.66 -11.44 7.54
C ILE A 159 -6.87 -12.94 7.34
N LEU A 160 -8.05 -13.35 6.86
CA LEU A 160 -8.37 -14.75 6.54
C LEU A 160 -7.42 -15.35 5.50
N CYS A 161 -7.15 -14.65 4.41
CA CYS A 161 -6.24 -15.12 3.36
C CYS A 161 -4.81 -15.33 3.88
N PHE A 162 -4.28 -14.38 4.67
CA PHE A 162 -2.91 -14.47 5.18
C PHE A 162 -2.74 -15.43 6.37
N VAL A 163 -3.78 -15.65 7.17
CA VAL A 163 -3.84 -16.75 8.16
C VAL A 163 -3.84 -18.10 7.45
N LEU A 164 -4.65 -18.24 6.40
CA LEU A 164 -4.69 -19.47 5.58
C LEU A 164 -3.34 -19.73 4.90
N LEU A 165 -2.67 -18.70 4.38
CA LEU A 165 -1.31 -18.83 3.82
C LEU A 165 -0.30 -19.26 4.90
N SER A 166 -0.36 -18.66 6.09
CA SER A 166 0.52 -19.06 7.20
C SER A 166 0.33 -20.54 7.55
N TRP A 167 -0.92 -21.00 7.60
CA TRP A 167 -1.25 -22.40 7.85
C TRP A 167 -0.77 -23.33 6.73
N LEU A 168 -0.99 -22.97 5.46
CA LEU A 168 -0.58 -23.79 4.31
C LEU A 168 0.95 -23.94 4.22
N VAL A 169 1.70 -22.89 4.58
CA VAL A 169 3.16 -22.93 4.64
C VAL A 169 3.64 -23.81 5.80
N LEU A 170 2.94 -23.84 6.94
CA LEU A 170 3.27 -24.75 8.06
C LEU A 170 3.06 -26.23 7.71
N VAL A 171 2.13 -26.53 6.80
CA VAL A 171 1.80 -27.90 6.36
C VAL A 171 2.66 -28.33 5.15
N ASP A 172 3.66 -27.54 4.76
CA ASP A 172 4.55 -27.78 3.60
C ASP A 172 3.78 -28.08 2.29
N HIS A 173 2.61 -27.44 2.11
CA HIS A 173 1.78 -27.68 0.94
C HIS A 173 2.32 -26.97 -0.32
N ASN A 174 3.12 -27.66 -1.12
CA ASN A 174 3.68 -27.10 -2.35
C ASN A 174 2.70 -27.22 -3.52
N GLY A 175 1.96 -26.16 -3.86
CA GLY A 175 1.04 -26.16 -4.99
C GLY A 175 0.56 -24.79 -5.45
N ILE A 176 -0.19 -24.78 -6.56
CA ILE A 176 -0.76 -23.58 -7.19
C ILE A 176 -1.70 -22.82 -6.21
N GLY A 177 -2.26 -23.52 -5.22
CA GLY A 177 -3.13 -22.93 -4.19
C GLY A 177 -2.50 -21.78 -3.41
N ILE A 178 -1.21 -21.85 -3.07
CA ILE A 178 -0.49 -20.76 -2.38
C ILE A 178 -0.49 -19.50 -3.26
N LEU A 179 -0.24 -19.66 -4.56
CA LEU A 179 -0.18 -18.55 -5.50
C LEU A 179 -1.56 -17.90 -5.68
N LEU A 180 -2.62 -18.70 -5.82
CA LEU A 180 -3.98 -18.17 -5.93
C LEU A 180 -4.39 -17.38 -4.69
N ILE A 181 -4.15 -17.92 -3.49
CA ILE A 181 -4.50 -17.24 -2.24
C ILE A 181 -3.63 -15.98 -2.04
N ASN A 182 -2.35 -16.03 -2.43
CA ASN A 182 -1.47 -14.85 -2.39
C ASN A 182 -1.95 -13.73 -3.32
N VAL A 183 -2.33 -14.07 -4.55
CA VAL A 183 -2.87 -13.09 -5.51
C VAL A 183 -4.17 -12.48 -4.99
N ILE A 184 -5.10 -13.31 -4.49
CA ILE A 184 -6.36 -12.82 -3.89
C ILE A 184 -6.06 -11.90 -2.70
N GLY A 185 -5.20 -12.33 -1.77
CA GLY A 185 -4.83 -11.53 -0.61
C GLY A 185 -4.19 -10.18 -0.99
N THR A 186 -3.33 -10.17 -2.00
CA THR A 186 -2.67 -8.95 -2.50
C THR A 186 -3.68 -7.96 -3.10
N VAL A 187 -4.66 -8.45 -3.86
CA VAL A 187 -5.72 -7.61 -4.42
C VAL A 187 -6.55 -6.95 -3.32
N PHE A 188 -6.92 -7.69 -2.27
CA PHE A 188 -7.66 -7.13 -1.13
C PHE A 188 -6.82 -6.18 -0.25
N ILE A 189 -5.50 -6.38 -0.17
CA ILE A 189 -4.59 -5.43 0.47
C ILE A 189 -4.64 -4.09 -0.26
N GLU A 190 -4.57 -4.08 -1.59
CA GLU A 190 -4.63 -2.84 -2.38
C GLU A 190 -5.95 -2.09 -2.16
N PHE A 191 -7.08 -2.80 -2.20
CA PHE A 191 -8.38 -2.20 -1.88
C PHE A 191 -8.44 -1.61 -0.47
N THR A 192 -7.82 -2.29 0.50
CA THR A 192 -7.75 -1.80 1.88
C THR A 192 -6.86 -0.56 2.01
N TRP A 193 -5.73 -0.54 1.29
CA TRP A 193 -4.81 0.58 1.24
C TRP A 193 -5.52 1.85 0.76
N ASP A 194 -6.21 1.77 -0.38
CA ASP A 194 -6.95 2.90 -0.93
C ASP A 194 -8.05 3.37 0.05
N ALA A 195 -8.74 2.43 0.69
CA ALA A 195 -9.87 2.74 1.58
C ALA A 195 -9.40 3.48 2.84
N CYS A 196 -8.31 3.01 3.46
CA CYS A 196 -7.72 3.66 4.62
C CYS A 196 -7.22 5.08 4.29
N TYR A 197 -6.63 5.24 3.11
CA TYR A 197 -6.14 6.52 2.64
C TYR A 197 -7.28 7.52 2.48
N LEU A 198 -8.40 7.09 1.89
CA LEU A 198 -9.56 7.94 1.72
C LEU A 198 -10.24 8.32 3.04
N CYS A 199 -10.47 7.34 3.93
CA CYS A 199 -11.08 7.60 5.25
C CYS A 199 -10.33 8.69 6.02
N SER A 200 -9.00 8.71 5.92
CA SER A 200 -8.16 9.71 6.57
C SER A 200 -8.48 11.12 6.05
N VAL A 201 -8.62 11.27 4.73
CA VAL A 201 -8.92 12.57 4.09
C VAL A 201 -10.36 13.01 4.29
N GLU A 202 -11.29 12.07 4.39
CA GLU A 202 -12.71 12.33 4.66
C GLU A 202 -12.95 12.79 6.12
N SER A 203 -12.13 12.30 7.06
CA SER A 203 -12.26 12.65 8.49
C SER A 203 -11.85 14.09 8.82
N VAL A 204 -11.10 14.76 7.94
CA VAL A 204 -10.58 16.12 8.15
C VAL A 204 -11.24 17.15 7.24
N PRO A 205 -11.41 18.41 7.70
CA PRO A 205 -12.01 19.47 6.89
C PRO A 205 -11.11 19.83 5.69
N THR A 206 -11.71 20.38 4.63
CA THR A 206 -11.05 20.71 3.35
C THR A 206 -9.70 21.44 3.47
N PRO A 207 -9.48 22.45 4.34
CA PRO A 207 -8.18 23.12 4.44
C PRO A 207 -7.06 22.22 4.98
N LEU A 208 -7.39 21.16 5.73
CA LEU A 208 -6.41 20.27 6.37
C LEU A 208 -6.16 18.97 5.62
N ARG A 209 -6.87 18.72 4.50
CA ARG A 209 -6.74 17.49 3.72
C ARG A 209 -5.33 17.25 3.19
N ALA A 210 -4.65 18.30 2.74
CA ALA A 210 -3.26 18.21 2.29
C ALA A 210 -2.31 17.74 3.42
N SER A 211 -2.54 18.21 4.65
CA SER A 211 -1.76 17.81 5.83
C SER A 211 -2.03 16.35 6.22
N SER A 212 -3.28 15.90 6.15
CA SER A 212 -3.64 14.49 6.39
C SER A 212 -2.98 13.55 5.38
N VAL A 213 -3.07 13.88 4.09
CA VAL A 213 -2.40 13.13 3.02
C VAL A 213 -0.89 13.04 3.26
N GLY A 214 -0.27 14.16 3.63
CA GLY A 214 1.16 14.19 3.97
C GLY A 214 1.50 13.28 5.16
N SER A 215 0.67 13.26 6.19
CA SER A 215 0.85 12.42 7.38
C SER A 215 0.74 10.93 7.06
N CYS A 216 -0.28 10.52 6.30
CA CYS A 216 -0.42 9.14 5.82
C CYS A 216 0.79 8.70 4.97
N SER A 217 1.30 9.60 4.11
CA SER A 217 2.49 9.35 3.29
C SER A 217 3.77 9.18 4.12
N LEU A 218 3.93 9.96 5.20
CA LEU A 218 5.04 9.78 6.14
C LEU A 218 5.03 8.39 6.76
N VAL A 219 3.87 7.96 7.28
CA VAL A 219 3.71 6.63 7.90
C VAL A 219 3.94 5.51 6.87
N ALA A 220 3.45 5.68 5.64
CA ALA A 220 3.72 4.76 4.53
C ALA A 220 5.23 4.58 4.27
N ARG A 221 6.00 5.67 4.32
CA ARG A 221 7.45 5.64 4.12
C ARG A 221 8.19 4.96 5.27
N ILE A 222 7.71 5.10 6.50
CA ILE A 222 8.24 4.31 7.63
C ILE A 222 8.01 2.81 7.35
N GLY A 223 6.81 2.43 6.89
CA GLY A 223 6.53 1.05 6.47
C GLY A 223 7.48 0.54 5.38
N ALA A 224 7.78 1.37 4.38
CA ALA A 224 8.74 1.04 3.32
C ALA A 224 10.18 0.83 3.83
N LEU A 225 10.59 1.52 4.90
CA LEU A 225 11.89 1.29 5.55
C LEU A 225 11.96 -0.08 6.25
N PHE A 226 10.85 -0.54 6.83
CA PHE A 226 10.77 -1.85 7.50
C PHE A 226 10.51 -3.02 6.55
N ALA A 227 9.96 -2.79 5.36
CA ALA A 227 9.65 -3.83 4.37
C ALA A 227 10.81 -4.80 4.06
N PRO A 228 12.06 -4.35 3.75
CA PRO A 228 13.17 -5.28 3.51
C PRO A 228 13.56 -6.10 4.75
N MET A 229 13.36 -5.56 5.96
CA MET A 229 13.64 -6.29 7.21
C MET A 229 12.65 -7.42 7.44
N LEU A 230 11.38 -7.25 7.05
CA LEU A 230 10.39 -8.33 7.08
C LEU A 230 10.80 -9.50 6.18
N VAL A 231 11.32 -9.21 4.98
CA VAL A 231 11.81 -10.26 4.06
C VAL A 231 13.01 -10.99 4.63
N PHE A 232 13.93 -10.29 5.30
CA PHE A 232 15.07 -10.92 5.96
C PHE A 232 14.62 -11.92 7.06
N LEU A 233 13.51 -11.61 7.74
CA LEU A 233 12.93 -12.44 8.79
C LEU A 233 12.49 -13.84 8.30
N ASN A 234 12.12 -13.95 7.01
CA ASN A 234 11.76 -15.21 6.35
C ASN A 234 12.86 -16.27 6.53
N SER A 235 14.13 -15.85 6.57
CA SER A 235 15.23 -16.80 6.69
C SER A 235 15.38 -17.43 8.07
N PHE A 236 14.85 -16.82 9.12
CA PHE A 236 14.80 -17.47 10.43
C PHE A 236 13.57 -18.36 10.54
N TRP A 237 12.44 -17.90 9.98
CA TRP A 237 11.15 -18.58 10.03
C TRP A 237 10.36 -18.30 8.75
N ALA A 238 10.06 -19.34 7.95
CA ALA A 238 9.36 -19.20 6.66
C ALA A 238 7.98 -18.51 6.78
N VAL A 239 7.32 -18.68 7.92
CA VAL A 239 5.96 -18.18 8.19
C VAL A 239 5.94 -16.73 8.70
N SER A 240 7.10 -16.17 9.07
CA SER A 240 7.19 -14.90 9.79
C SER A 240 6.60 -13.71 9.02
N VAL A 241 6.77 -13.70 7.69
CA VAL A 241 6.30 -12.59 6.83
C VAL A 241 4.78 -12.54 6.79
N TYR A 242 4.13 -13.70 6.68
CA TYR A 242 2.67 -13.79 6.64
C TYR A 242 2.05 -13.41 7.98
N LEU A 243 2.66 -13.85 9.09
CA LEU A 243 2.22 -13.45 10.44
C LEU A 243 2.38 -11.95 10.69
N ALA A 244 3.47 -11.33 10.21
CA ALA A 244 3.63 -9.88 10.32
C ALA A 244 2.51 -9.11 9.62
N VAL A 245 2.08 -9.57 8.43
CA VAL A 245 0.93 -8.99 7.71
C VAL A 245 -0.38 -9.18 8.49
N VAL A 246 -0.61 -10.36 9.08
CA VAL A 246 -1.78 -10.62 9.94
C VAL A 246 -1.79 -9.70 11.16
N LEU A 247 -0.64 -9.51 11.81
CA LEU A 247 -0.52 -8.62 12.96
C LEU A 247 -0.81 -7.16 12.57
N LEU A 248 -0.21 -6.66 11.49
CA LEU A 248 -0.49 -5.29 11.01
C LEU A 248 -1.95 -5.13 10.56
N GLY A 249 -2.52 -6.13 9.90
CA GLY A 249 -3.92 -6.13 9.46
C GLY A 249 -4.91 -6.12 10.62
N THR A 250 -4.66 -6.93 11.66
CA THR A 250 -5.49 -6.96 12.87
C THR A 250 -5.38 -5.67 13.68
N LEU A 251 -4.20 -5.07 13.76
CA LEU A 251 -4.02 -3.75 14.37
C LEU A 251 -4.81 -2.68 13.60
N ASN A 252 -4.73 -2.67 12.26
CA ASN A 252 -5.51 -1.74 11.43
C ASN A 252 -7.02 -1.93 11.64
N LEU A 253 -7.50 -3.17 11.62
CA LEU A 253 -8.91 -3.50 11.86
C LEU A 253 -9.36 -3.03 13.26
N THR A 254 -8.55 -3.28 14.29
CA THR A 254 -8.87 -2.88 15.67
C THR A 254 -8.98 -1.36 15.79
N VAL A 255 -8.03 -0.63 15.20
CA VAL A 255 -8.06 0.84 15.14
C VAL A 255 -9.30 1.33 14.40
N SER A 256 -9.63 0.69 13.28
CA SER A 256 -10.79 1.03 12.47
C SER A 256 -12.11 0.75 13.19
N CYS A 257 -12.21 -0.32 13.99
CA CYS A 257 -13.42 -0.62 14.77
C CYS A 257 -13.58 0.27 16.01
N LEU A 258 -12.49 0.69 16.66
CA LEU A 258 -12.56 1.45 17.91
C LEU A 258 -12.60 2.97 17.72
N TRP A 259 -11.88 3.49 16.72
CA TRP A 259 -11.73 4.94 16.54
C TRP A 259 -12.48 5.52 15.35
N LEU A 260 -12.86 4.70 14.36
CA LEU A 260 -13.60 5.21 13.21
C LEU A 260 -15.08 5.33 13.58
N VAL A 261 -15.47 6.51 14.06
CA VAL A 261 -16.88 6.86 14.27
C VAL A 261 -17.54 6.89 12.90
N GLU A 262 -18.56 6.04 12.71
CA GLU A 262 -19.33 6.00 11.49
C GLU A 262 -20.11 7.32 11.36
N THR A 263 -19.70 8.21 10.45
CA THR A 263 -20.39 9.48 10.13
C THR A 263 -21.69 9.25 9.34
N LYS A 264 -22.34 8.10 9.54
CA LYS A 264 -23.55 7.73 8.82
C LYS A 264 -24.73 8.52 9.41
N GLY A 265 -25.08 9.61 8.75
CA GLY A 265 -26.28 10.42 9.05
C GLY A 265 -26.03 11.79 9.67
N ILE A 266 -24.77 12.18 9.91
CA ILE A 266 -24.44 13.54 10.36
C ILE A 266 -23.96 14.32 9.14
N SER A 267 -24.78 15.24 8.64
CA SER A 267 -24.34 16.17 7.60
C SER A 267 -23.31 17.11 8.20
N LEU A 268 -22.07 17.06 7.69
CA LEU A 268 -21.00 17.96 8.11
C LEU A 268 -21.38 19.44 7.90
N ASP A 269 -22.29 19.73 6.97
CA ASP A 269 -22.84 21.07 6.76
C ASP A 269 -23.67 21.57 7.96
N SER A 270 -24.39 20.69 8.68
CA SER A 270 -25.14 21.09 9.87
C SER A 270 -24.23 21.42 11.05
N VAL A 271 -23.13 20.68 11.21
CA VAL A 271 -22.10 20.98 12.23
C VAL A 271 -21.35 22.26 11.88
N ARG A 272 -21.07 22.50 10.59
CA ARG A 272 -20.43 23.72 10.11
C ARG A 272 -21.32 24.95 10.29
N LEU A 273 -22.62 24.82 10.03
CA LEU A 273 -23.61 25.86 10.32
C LEU A 273 -23.74 26.11 11.83
N ALA A 274 -23.68 25.06 12.66
CA ALA A 274 -23.69 25.20 14.12
C ALA A 274 -22.40 25.84 14.68
N GLN A 275 -21.24 25.54 14.09
CA GLN A 275 -19.97 26.18 14.44
C GLN A 275 -19.93 27.64 13.96
N MET A 276 -20.37 27.91 12.74
CA MET A 276 -20.48 29.28 12.23
C MET A 276 -21.50 30.10 13.03
N SER A 277 -22.65 29.53 13.42
CA SER A 277 -23.61 30.23 14.29
C SER A 277 -23.06 30.46 15.69
N ALA A 278 -22.26 29.54 16.24
CA ALA A 278 -21.62 29.72 17.54
C ALA A 278 -20.48 30.76 17.49
N GLU A 279 -19.75 30.85 16.38
CA GLU A 279 -18.75 31.89 16.13
C GLU A 279 -19.43 33.26 15.91
N ASP A 280 -20.53 33.33 15.17
CA ASP A 280 -21.32 34.55 14.96
C ASP A 280 -21.96 35.04 16.28
N GLU A 281 -22.46 34.13 17.14
CA GLU A 281 -22.96 34.47 18.48
C GLU A 281 -21.85 34.93 19.43
N ALA A 282 -20.64 34.32 19.32
CA ALA A 282 -19.49 34.74 20.12
C ALA A 282 -18.95 36.11 19.71
N ASP A 283 -18.93 36.43 18.41
CA ASP A 283 -18.49 37.74 17.91
C ASP A 283 -19.55 38.84 18.19
N ALA A 284 -20.84 38.51 18.09
CA ALA A 284 -21.93 39.40 18.51
C ALA A 284 -21.91 39.68 20.04
N GLY A 285 -21.67 38.66 20.86
CA GLY A 285 -21.53 38.78 22.31
C GLY A 285 -20.28 39.57 22.74
N GLY A 286 -19.19 39.46 21.98
CA GLY A 286 -17.97 40.26 22.18
C GLY A 286 -18.17 41.75 21.91
N MET A 287 -19.03 42.09 20.94
CA MET A 287 -19.32 43.47 20.56
C MET A 287 -20.35 44.16 21.47
N GLU A 288 -21.26 43.41 22.10
CA GLU A 288 -22.14 43.91 23.17
C GLU A 288 -21.41 44.03 24.52
N GLY A 289 -20.49 43.12 24.84
CA GLY A 289 -19.68 43.17 26.07
C GLY A 289 -18.71 44.36 26.12
N MET A 290 -18.21 44.81 24.97
CA MET A 290 -17.30 45.98 24.90
C MET A 290 -18.04 47.32 25.06
N LYS A 291 -19.36 47.38 24.78
CA LYS A 291 -20.18 48.60 25.00
C LYS A 291 -20.73 48.73 26.42
N ARG A 292 -20.72 47.65 27.23
CA ARG A 292 -21.30 47.65 28.59
C ARG A 292 -20.29 47.88 29.71
N ASN A 293 -19.00 47.91 29.41
CA ASN A 293 -17.94 48.02 30.42
C ASN A 293 -17.49 49.46 30.77
N ASP A 294 -18.15 50.51 30.26
CA ASP A 294 -17.85 51.91 30.66
C ASP A 294 -18.82 52.49 31.72
N GLU A 295 -19.85 51.75 32.13
CA GLU A 295 -20.77 52.18 33.19
C GLU A 295 -21.25 51.01 34.06
N ARG A 296 -20.47 50.64 35.08
CA ARG A 296 -20.97 50.35 36.45
C ARG A 296 -19.90 49.74 37.34
N THR A 297 -19.50 50.50 38.35
CA THR A 297 -19.17 49.99 39.69
C THR A 297 -20.32 49.14 40.23
N PRO A 298 -20.04 48.02 40.92
CA PRO A 298 -21.00 47.51 41.88
C PRO A 298 -20.35 47.21 43.24
N THR A 299 -20.87 47.90 44.24
CA THR A 299 -20.89 47.49 45.64
C THR A 299 -21.75 46.25 45.84
N GLY A 300 -21.26 45.29 46.65
CA GLY A 300 -22.03 44.56 47.66
C GLY A 300 -23.09 43.53 47.24
N ASN A 301 -22.83 42.28 47.67
CA ASN A 301 -23.73 41.23 48.16
C ASN A 301 -24.95 40.77 47.31
N ASP A 302 -24.96 39.47 47.02
CA ASP A 302 -26.02 38.45 47.27
C ASP A 302 -25.85 37.30 46.25
N ILE A 303 -25.30 36.15 46.62
CA ILE A 303 -25.96 34.90 47.08
C ILE A 303 -26.69 34.13 45.94
N GLU A 304 -26.32 32.83 45.87
CA GLU A 304 -27.05 31.66 45.32
C GLU A 304 -27.05 31.31 43.81
N GLY A 305 -26.37 30.19 43.50
CA GLY A 305 -27.06 28.97 43.05
C GLY A 305 -27.04 28.61 41.55
N ALA A 306 -26.41 27.46 41.24
CA ALA A 306 -26.63 26.51 40.13
C ALA A 306 -25.25 25.96 39.67
N ASP A 307 -24.71 24.89 40.22
CA ASP A 307 -25.13 23.48 40.09
C ASP A 307 -25.10 22.94 38.64
N GLN A 308 -24.15 22.02 38.44
CA GLN A 308 -24.21 20.80 37.62
C GLN A 308 -24.37 20.83 36.09
N ALA A 309 -23.33 20.26 35.47
CA ALA A 309 -23.36 19.10 34.57
C ALA A 309 -23.79 19.27 33.09
N LEU A 310 -22.95 18.71 32.20
CA LEU A 310 -23.24 17.82 31.05
C LEU A 310 -22.14 18.02 30.00
N VAL A 311 -21.13 17.15 29.90
CA VAL A 311 -21.15 15.81 29.28
C VAL A 311 -21.84 15.81 27.93
N LYS A 312 -21.00 15.79 26.88
CA LYS A 312 -21.13 15.20 25.53
C LYS A 312 -22.47 15.35 24.78
N PRO A 313 -22.38 15.65 23.48
CA PRO A 313 -22.25 14.56 22.51
C PRO A 313 -20.86 14.45 21.87
#